data_AF-A0A5C6XGE9-F1
#
_entry.id   AF-A0A5C6XGE9-F1
#
_cell.length_a   1.000
_cell.length_b   1.000
_cell.length_c   1.000
_cell.angle_alpha   90.00
_cell.angle_beta   90.00
_cell.angle_gamma   90.00
#
_symmetry.space_group_name_H-M   'P 1'
#
loop_
_entity.id
_entity.type
_entity.pdbx_description
1 polymer ?
#
loop_
_entity_poly.entity_id
_entity_poly.type
_entity_poly.pdbx_seq_one_letter_code
_entity_poly.pdbx_strand_id
1 'polypeptide(L)'
;MLFIGGAGGLADAARAIRQRQRDLNRRIELSNQRRRLRKLNREPVGDYEPERAEFHCAFLCGACDFFLPPRDDDNTMPACACPSCGESEWIDLGLEPAAGRIRDMEAEARMQAPPHIKRAVLFTSLSFFILVFSVCVLGEFFAPDYFSPSLVEGGIFFSLVGGVLLVPLLYYVAPRPLSVLWLKRQTRLPHRWHVPLPLPAPHAAPEKTLGEMSAQPLGETITAPVSGRECIAYEVCVLFDTPGDARPAEWVLQEQGGVALTLNGELELQPGSYYLESPVEPIDTPGLSLNGSISAAPSARYKAFKRFLRQRALFITDGDFHVYEACILPGDSVDVEAFEGPMYVLRHTNAPERGDLPRLPRPLFPGH
;
A
#
# COMPACT_ATOMS: atom_id res chain seq x y z
N MET A 1 14.02 15.13 -49.23
CA MET A 1 14.34 14.73 -47.83
C MET A 1 13.46 15.52 -46.87
N LEU A 2 12.19 15.13 -46.66
CA LEU A 2 11.26 15.88 -45.80
C LEU A 2 10.06 15.00 -45.35
N PHE A 3 10.27 13.81 -44.78
CA PHE A 3 9.15 12.94 -44.32
C PHE A 3 9.47 11.97 -43.16
N ILE A 4 10.40 12.28 -42.24
CA ILE A 4 10.72 11.37 -41.11
C ILE A 4 10.34 11.97 -39.71
N GLY A 5 9.75 13.17 -39.65
CA GLY A 5 9.42 13.84 -38.38
C GLY A 5 8.07 13.49 -37.70
N GLY A 6 7.21 12.66 -38.29
CA GLY A 6 5.78 12.59 -37.90
C GLY A 6 5.36 11.52 -36.89
N ALA A 7 6.15 10.45 -36.71
CA ALA A 7 5.68 9.28 -35.94
C ALA A 7 5.82 9.44 -34.41
N GLY A 8 6.83 10.20 -33.94
CA GLY A 8 7.07 10.41 -32.51
C GLY A 8 5.95 11.20 -31.82
N GLY A 9 5.50 12.30 -32.43
CA GLY A 9 4.48 13.17 -31.86
C GLY A 9 3.11 12.50 -31.69
N LEU A 10 2.72 11.62 -32.62
CA LEU A 10 1.47 10.86 -32.51
C LEU A 10 1.50 9.85 -31.36
N ALA A 11 2.64 9.22 -31.12
CA ALA A 11 2.80 8.28 -30.01
C ALA A 11 2.71 8.98 -28.65
N ASP A 12 3.35 10.14 -28.50
CA ASP A 12 3.31 10.92 -27.25
C ASP A 12 1.92 11.53 -27.00
N ALA A 13 1.26 12.05 -28.04
CA ALA A 13 -0.11 12.52 -27.94
C ALA A 13 -1.07 11.39 -27.50
N ALA A 14 -0.92 10.19 -28.06
CA ALA A 14 -1.71 9.03 -27.66
C ALA A 14 -1.45 8.61 -26.20
N ARG A 15 -0.21 8.72 -25.70
CA ARG A 15 0.11 8.47 -24.28
C ARG A 15 -0.54 9.49 -23.36
N ALA A 16 -0.44 10.78 -23.70
CA ALA A 16 -1.03 11.86 -22.91
C ALA A 16 -2.56 11.74 -22.82
N ILE A 17 -3.24 11.44 -23.93
CA ILE A 17 -4.69 11.22 -23.95
C ILE A 17 -5.09 10.04 -23.08
N ARG A 18 -4.35 8.92 -23.15
CA ARG A 18 -4.60 7.74 -22.30
C ARG A 18 -4.37 8.04 -20.82
N GLN A 19 -3.37 8.84 -20.46
CA GLN A 19 -3.15 9.28 -19.07
C GLN A 19 -4.34 10.10 -18.59
N ARG A 20 -4.76 11.10 -19.37
CA ARG A 20 -5.91 11.95 -19.02
C ARG A 20 -7.22 11.16 -18.88
N GLN A 21 -7.48 10.19 -19.75
CA GLN A 21 -8.65 9.30 -19.62
C GLN A 21 -8.58 8.42 -18.37
N ARG A 22 -7.40 7.91 -18.00
CA ARG A 22 -7.21 7.15 -16.76
C ARG A 22 -7.49 8.02 -15.54
N ASP A 23 -6.99 9.25 -15.54
CA ASP A 23 -7.22 10.20 -14.43
C ASP A 23 -8.70 10.57 -14.31
N LEU A 24 -9.40 10.76 -15.43
CA LEU A 24 -10.84 11.01 -15.43
C LEU A 24 -11.62 9.80 -14.90
N ASN A 25 -11.35 8.60 -15.40
CA ASN A 25 -12.02 7.38 -14.94
C ASN A 25 -11.76 7.16 -13.45
N ARG A 26 -10.54 7.43 -12.98
CA ARG A 26 -10.18 7.39 -11.56
C ARG A 26 -10.99 8.39 -10.74
N ARG A 27 -11.14 9.63 -11.19
CA ARG A 27 -11.99 10.63 -10.52
C ARG A 27 -13.45 10.17 -10.46
N ILE A 28 -13.96 9.55 -11.52
CA ILE A 28 -15.33 9.02 -11.56
C ILE A 28 -15.48 7.85 -10.58
N GLU A 29 -14.54 6.90 -10.59
CA GLU A 29 -14.54 5.75 -9.69
C GLU A 29 -14.49 6.17 -8.21
N LEU A 30 -13.57 7.09 -7.88
CA LEU A 30 -13.51 7.70 -6.54
C LEU A 30 -14.80 8.45 -6.21
N SER A 31 -15.40 9.18 -7.15
CA SER A 31 -16.67 9.87 -6.92
C SER A 31 -17.83 8.89 -6.66
N ASN A 32 -17.84 7.74 -7.32
CA ASN A 32 -18.84 6.70 -7.14
C ASN A 32 -18.63 5.96 -5.81
N GLN A 33 -17.38 5.66 -5.46
CA GLN A 33 -17.02 5.11 -4.16
C GLN A 33 -17.43 6.08 -3.03
N ARG A 34 -17.14 7.39 -3.17
CA ARG A 34 -17.61 8.45 -2.27
C ARG A 34 -19.13 8.49 -2.16
N ARG A 35 -19.85 8.41 -3.29
CA ARG A 35 -21.33 8.36 -3.26
C ARG A 35 -21.86 7.12 -2.56
N ARG A 36 -21.21 5.96 -2.69
CA ARG A 36 -21.57 4.74 -1.96
C ARG A 36 -21.35 4.91 -0.47
N LEU A 37 -20.16 5.38 -0.05
CA LEU A 37 -19.85 5.65 1.36
C LEU A 37 -20.82 6.67 1.98
N ARG A 38 -21.12 7.76 1.27
CA ARG A 38 -22.11 8.77 1.71
C ARG A 38 -23.52 8.21 1.87
N LYS A 39 -23.97 7.38 0.92
CA LYS A 39 -25.28 6.74 1.03
C LYS A 39 -25.34 5.81 2.23
N LEU A 40 -24.28 5.02 2.43
CA LEU A 40 -24.18 4.10 3.55
C LEU A 40 -24.17 4.85 4.90
N ASN A 41 -23.40 5.92 5.03
CA ASN A 41 -23.37 6.73 6.26
C ASN A 41 -24.68 7.48 6.54
N ARG A 42 -25.52 7.69 5.52
CA ARG A 42 -26.82 8.36 5.67
C ARG A 42 -27.98 7.41 5.94
N GLU A 43 -27.81 6.11 5.71
CA GLU A 43 -28.85 5.16 6.10
C GLU A 43 -28.97 5.18 7.62
N PRO A 44 -30.13 5.58 8.17
CA PRO A 44 -30.32 5.57 9.60
C PRO A 44 -30.18 4.12 10.06
N VAL A 45 -29.07 3.85 10.75
CA VAL A 45 -29.05 2.78 11.75
C VAL A 45 -30.25 3.12 12.65
N GLY A 46 -31.18 2.17 12.86
CA GLY A 46 -32.39 2.43 13.65
C GLY A 46 -32.08 3.00 15.04
N ASP A 47 -33.07 3.24 15.89
CA ASP A 47 -32.93 3.89 17.22
C ASP A 47 -31.98 3.19 18.24
N TYR A 48 -31.14 2.26 17.79
CA TYR A 48 -30.08 1.61 18.52
C TYR A 48 -28.81 2.48 18.52
N GLU A 49 -28.28 2.78 19.71
CA GLU A 49 -26.95 3.36 19.84
C GLU A 49 -25.93 2.42 19.18
N PRO A 50 -25.18 2.87 18.16
CA PRO A 50 -24.27 2.00 17.44
C PRO A 50 -23.18 1.50 18.40
N GLU A 51 -22.93 0.18 18.37
CA GLU A 51 -21.85 -0.42 19.16
C GLU A 51 -20.51 0.26 18.84
N ARG A 52 -19.83 0.73 19.88
CA ARG A 52 -18.51 1.36 19.80
C ARG A 52 -17.44 0.40 20.29
N ALA A 53 -16.25 0.51 19.71
CA ALA A 53 -15.06 -0.13 20.26
C ALA A 53 -14.78 0.35 21.69
N GLU A 54 -14.23 -0.53 22.52
CA GLU A 54 -13.90 -0.26 23.94
C GLU A 54 -12.76 0.77 24.13
N PHE A 55 -12.16 1.25 23.04
CA PHE A 55 -11.02 2.16 23.04
C PHE A 55 -11.14 3.21 21.92
N HIS A 56 -10.43 4.31 22.10
CA HIS A 56 -10.35 5.39 21.11
C HIS A 56 -9.71 4.89 19.82
N CYS A 57 -10.45 5.03 18.71
CA CYS A 57 -10.02 4.68 17.36
C CYS A 57 -9.73 5.95 16.56
N ALA A 58 -9.04 5.79 15.43
CA ALA A 58 -8.74 6.88 14.51
C ALA A 58 -9.99 7.36 13.75
N PHE A 59 -9.89 8.54 13.16
CA PHE A 59 -10.86 9.03 12.18
C PHE A 59 -10.28 8.93 10.78
N LEU A 60 -11.00 8.35 9.84
CA LEU A 60 -10.57 8.21 8.44
C LEU A 60 -11.26 9.26 7.56
N CYS A 61 -10.49 9.99 6.76
CA CYS A 61 -11.06 10.88 5.76
C CYS A 61 -11.74 10.06 4.66
N GLY A 62 -13.03 10.23 4.45
CA GLY A 62 -13.80 9.49 3.44
C GLY A 62 -13.44 9.83 1.98
N ALA A 63 -12.51 10.77 1.75
CA ALA A 63 -12.16 11.27 0.42
C ALA A 63 -10.75 10.88 -0.06
N CYS A 64 -9.75 10.84 0.82
CA CYS A 64 -8.36 10.53 0.50
C CYS A 64 -7.71 9.47 1.39
N ASP A 65 -8.48 8.86 2.31
CA ASP A 65 -8.03 7.81 3.22
C ASP A 65 -6.91 8.23 4.20
N PHE A 66 -6.65 9.53 4.31
CA PHE A 66 -5.83 10.07 5.40
C PHE A 66 -6.54 9.85 6.72
N PHE A 67 -5.86 9.33 7.73
CA PHE A 67 -6.46 9.20 9.07
C PHE A 67 -5.82 10.15 10.07
N LEU A 68 -6.63 10.55 11.06
CA LEU A 68 -6.16 11.24 12.26
C LEU A 68 -6.03 10.21 13.38
N PRO A 69 -4.85 10.09 14.03
CA PRO A 69 -4.67 9.19 15.15
C PRO A 69 -5.63 9.57 16.30
N PRO A 70 -6.01 8.60 17.15
CA PRO A 70 -6.86 8.88 18.31
C PRO A 70 -6.18 9.92 19.20
N ARG A 71 -6.95 10.90 19.68
CA ARG A 71 -6.52 11.85 20.71
C ARG A 71 -6.98 11.34 22.07
N ASP A 72 -6.16 11.55 23.10
CA ASP A 72 -6.40 11.00 24.45
C ASP A 72 -7.63 11.62 25.15
N ASP A 73 -8.10 12.76 24.66
CA ASP A 73 -9.02 13.65 25.37
C ASP A 73 -10.42 13.77 24.74
N ASP A 74 -10.67 13.27 23.53
CA ASP A 74 -12.00 13.40 22.94
C ASP A 74 -12.34 12.36 21.84
N ASN A 75 -13.52 11.75 21.96
CA ASN A 75 -14.17 10.95 20.89
C ASN A 75 -14.96 11.84 19.92
N THR A 76 -14.92 13.16 20.08
CA THR A 76 -15.62 14.09 19.22
C THR A 76 -15.00 14.08 17.83
N MET A 77 -15.88 14.07 16.83
CA MET A 77 -15.50 14.15 15.43
C MET A 77 -14.63 15.39 15.19
N PRO A 78 -13.54 15.30 14.40
CA PRO A 78 -12.69 16.44 14.12
C PRO A 78 -13.50 17.57 13.48
N ALA A 79 -13.47 18.76 14.08
CA ALA A 79 -14.15 19.94 13.53
C ALA A 79 -13.40 20.57 12.33
N CYS A 80 -12.20 20.06 12.02
CA CYS A 80 -11.36 20.58 10.94
C CYS A 80 -11.57 19.84 9.62
N ALA A 81 -11.25 20.52 8.52
CA ALA A 81 -11.07 19.88 7.22
C ALA A 81 -9.86 18.93 7.24
N CYS A 82 -9.90 17.89 6.41
CA CYS A 82 -8.77 16.99 6.20
C CYS A 82 -7.53 17.79 5.76
N PRO A 83 -6.39 17.69 6.47
CA PRO A 83 -5.21 18.47 6.12
C PRO A 83 -4.59 18.03 4.79
N SER A 84 -4.89 16.82 4.32
CA SER A 84 -4.41 16.31 3.03
C SER A 84 -5.22 16.81 1.85
N CYS A 85 -6.56 16.79 1.92
CA CYS A 85 -7.41 17.03 0.75
C CYS A 85 -8.43 18.17 0.92
N GLY A 86 -8.53 18.76 2.11
CA GLY A 86 -9.46 19.85 2.43
C GLY A 86 -10.92 19.44 2.64
N GLU A 87 -11.26 18.16 2.52
CA GLU A 87 -12.63 17.66 2.71
C GLU A 87 -12.96 17.50 4.21
N SER A 88 -14.18 17.79 4.62
CA SER A 88 -14.63 17.70 6.04
C SER A 88 -15.33 16.39 6.40
N GLU A 89 -15.33 15.41 5.48
CA GLU A 89 -16.01 14.13 5.68
C GLU A 89 -15.09 13.14 6.42
N TRP A 90 -15.35 12.98 7.71
CA TRP A 90 -14.67 12.03 8.59
C TRP A 90 -15.53 10.80 8.86
N ILE A 91 -14.89 9.64 8.91
CA ILE A 91 -15.48 8.36 9.28
C ILE A 91 -14.86 7.95 10.62
N ASP A 92 -15.69 7.82 11.65
CA ASP A 92 -15.26 7.36 12.97
C ASP A 92 -15.04 5.84 12.94
N LEU A 93 -13.78 5.39 13.05
CA LEU A 93 -13.42 3.96 13.04
C LEU A 93 -13.75 3.25 14.36
N GLY A 94 -14.15 4.00 15.39
CA GLY A 94 -14.65 3.50 16.66
C GLY A 94 -16.06 2.95 16.57
N LEU A 95 -16.85 3.37 15.57
CA LEU A 95 -18.16 2.81 15.30
C LEU A 95 -18.00 1.44 14.61
N GLU A 96 -18.41 0.35 15.27
CA GLU A 96 -18.32 -1.00 14.71
C GLU A 96 -18.99 -1.13 13.33
N PRO A 97 -20.19 -0.54 13.09
CA PRO A 97 -20.79 -0.60 11.76
C PRO A 97 -19.97 0.12 10.67
N ALA A 98 -19.30 1.23 11.00
CA ALA A 98 -18.50 1.97 10.04
C ALA A 98 -17.22 1.20 9.69
N ALA A 99 -16.51 0.72 10.71
CA ALA A 99 -15.30 -0.09 10.53
C ALA A 99 -15.60 -1.42 9.81
N GLY A 100 -16.69 -2.10 10.17
CA GLY A 100 -17.15 -3.33 9.51
C GLY A 100 -17.46 -3.12 8.04
N ARG A 101 -18.10 -2.01 7.66
CA ARG A 101 -18.38 -1.69 6.25
C ARG A 101 -17.10 -1.44 5.44
N ILE A 102 -16.13 -0.72 6.00
CA ILE A 102 -14.82 -0.53 5.35
C ILE A 102 -14.19 -1.90 5.09
N ARG A 103 -14.17 -2.76 6.10
CA ARG A 103 -13.68 -4.14 5.98
C ARG A 103 -14.40 -4.91 4.86
N ASP A 104 -15.73 -4.88 4.83
CA ASP A 104 -16.51 -5.64 3.86
C ASP A 104 -16.27 -5.12 2.43
N MET A 105 -16.14 -3.80 2.25
CA MET A 105 -15.77 -3.19 0.97
C MET A 105 -14.36 -3.60 0.51
N GLU A 106 -13.41 -3.65 1.43
CA GLU A 106 -12.05 -4.12 1.13
C GLU A 106 -12.05 -5.60 0.77
N ALA A 107 -12.76 -6.43 1.53
CA ALA A 107 -12.92 -7.85 1.23
C ALA A 107 -13.55 -8.08 -0.16
N GLU A 108 -14.61 -7.33 -0.51
CA GLU A 108 -15.21 -7.39 -1.85
C GLU A 108 -14.23 -6.98 -2.93
N ALA A 109 -13.46 -5.91 -2.68
CA ALA A 109 -12.43 -5.44 -3.60
C ALA A 109 -11.35 -6.52 -3.80
N ARG A 110 -10.96 -7.25 -2.75
CA ARG A 110 -9.96 -8.32 -2.77
C ARG A 110 -10.39 -9.56 -3.56
N MET A 111 -11.69 -9.89 -3.56
CA MET A 111 -12.22 -10.95 -4.42
C MET A 111 -12.04 -10.67 -5.93
N GLN A 112 -11.83 -9.41 -6.30
CA GLN A 112 -11.63 -9.02 -7.70
C GLN A 112 -10.16 -8.75 -8.01
N ALA A 113 -9.58 -9.61 -8.87
CA ALA A 113 -8.27 -9.35 -9.43
C ALA A 113 -8.25 -7.98 -10.17
N PRO A 114 -7.22 -7.15 -9.94
CA PRO A 114 -7.07 -5.87 -10.61
C PRO A 114 -7.13 -6.03 -12.15
N PRO A 115 -7.73 -5.07 -12.87
CA PRO A 115 -7.96 -5.21 -14.31
C PRO A 115 -6.67 -5.37 -15.12
N HIS A 116 -5.56 -4.79 -14.66
CA HIS A 116 -4.25 -4.98 -15.31
C HIS A 116 -3.68 -6.38 -15.08
N ILE A 117 -3.93 -7.01 -13.92
CA ILE A 117 -3.55 -8.41 -13.66
C ILE A 117 -4.37 -9.33 -14.56
N LYS A 118 -5.70 -9.12 -14.63
CA LYS A 118 -6.58 -9.85 -15.57
C LYS A 118 -6.07 -9.74 -17.02
N ARG A 119 -5.67 -8.53 -17.46
CA ARG A 119 -5.06 -8.32 -18.78
C ARG A 119 -3.70 -9.01 -18.92
N ALA A 120 -2.84 -8.94 -17.91
CA ALA A 120 -1.53 -9.60 -17.96
C ALA A 120 -1.68 -11.11 -18.11
N VAL A 121 -2.56 -11.74 -17.32
CA VAL A 121 -2.89 -13.16 -17.44
C VAL A 121 -3.47 -13.48 -18.82
N LEU A 122 -4.35 -12.63 -19.35
CA LEU A 122 -4.88 -12.79 -20.71
C LEU A 122 -3.78 -12.68 -21.78
N PHE A 123 -2.86 -11.75 -21.65
CA PHE A 123 -1.76 -11.59 -22.60
C PHE A 123 -0.73 -12.72 -22.50
N THR A 124 -0.38 -13.18 -21.29
CA THR A 124 0.56 -14.29 -21.13
C THR A 124 -0.03 -15.58 -21.65
N SER A 125 -1.32 -15.83 -21.39
CA SER A 125 -2.03 -16.99 -21.95
C SER A 125 -2.14 -16.93 -23.47
N LEU A 126 -2.49 -15.77 -24.05
CA LEU A 126 -2.52 -15.58 -25.50
C LEU A 126 -1.13 -15.78 -26.13
N SER A 127 -0.08 -15.19 -25.54
CA SER A 127 1.29 -15.34 -26.04
C SER A 127 1.77 -16.79 -25.96
N PHE A 128 1.43 -17.51 -24.89
CA PHE A 128 1.74 -18.94 -24.78
C PHE A 128 1.02 -19.75 -25.87
N PHE A 129 -0.27 -19.48 -26.09
CA PHE A 129 -1.04 -20.13 -27.15
C PHE A 129 -0.45 -19.86 -28.54
N ILE A 130 -0.09 -18.60 -28.83
CA ILE A 130 0.54 -18.21 -30.09
C ILE A 130 1.90 -18.89 -30.26
N LEU A 131 2.72 -18.96 -29.20
CA LEU A 131 4.03 -19.62 -29.23
C LEU A 131 3.88 -21.11 -29.55
N VAL A 132 3.03 -21.83 -28.82
CA VAL A 132 2.80 -23.27 -29.03
C VAL A 132 2.26 -23.52 -30.44
N PHE A 133 1.27 -22.74 -30.87
CA PHE A 133 0.71 -22.84 -32.22
C PHE A 133 1.78 -22.60 -33.29
N SER A 134 2.60 -21.57 -33.12
CA SER A 134 3.68 -21.25 -34.06
C SER A 134 4.73 -22.36 -34.13
N VAL A 135 5.10 -22.96 -32.99
CA VAL A 135 6.04 -24.09 -32.96
C VAL A 135 5.47 -25.31 -33.70
N CYS A 136 4.17 -25.62 -33.53
CA CYS A 136 3.52 -26.70 -34.26
C CYS A 136 3.51 -26.45 -35.78
N VAL A 137 3.11 -25.26 -36.22
CA VAL A 137 3.03 -24.91 -37.65
C VAL A 137 4.42 -24.86 -38.29
N LEU A 138 5.41 -24.26 -37.62
CA LEU A 138 6.79 -24.20 -38.12
C LEU A 138 7.44 -25.59 -38.12
N GLY A 139 7.14 -26.45 -37.14
CA GLY A 139 7.63 -27.83 -37.10
C GLY A 139 7.20 -28.64 -38.31
N GLU A 140 5.92 -28.55 -38.70
CA GLU A 140 5.40 -29.18 -39.92
C GLU A 140 6.09 -28.64 -41.19
N PHE A 141 6.37 -27.35 -41.24
CA PHE A 141 7.00 -26.73 -42.41
C PHE A 141 8.49 -27.07 -42.57
N PHE A 142 9.24 -27.12 -41.48
CA PHE A 142 10.70 -27.31 -41.51
C PHE A 142 11.15 -28.77 -41.36
N ALA A 143 10.32 -29.64 -40.81
CA ALA A 143 10.66 -31.03 -40.52
C ALA A 143 9.50 -32.00 -40.81
N PRO A 144 8.98 -32.03 -42.06
CA PRO A 144 7.78 -32.80 -42.40
C PRO A 144 7.96 -34.31 -42.17
N ASP A 145 9.18 -34.84 -42.36
CA ASP A 145 9.49 -36.25 -42.15
C ASP A 145 9.43 -36.67 -40.67
N TYR A 146 9.48 -35.72 -39.75
CA TYR A 146 9.45 -35.96 -38.30
C TYR A 146 8.07 -35.69 -37.67
N PHE A 147 7.16 -35.01 -38.38
CA PHE A 147 5.82 -34.70 -37.90
C PHE A 147 4.77 -35.47 -38.70
N SER A 148 4.31 -36.59 -38.13
CA SER A 148 3.14 -37.28 -38.68
C SER A 148 1.88 -36.41 -38.56
N PRO A 149 0.92 -36.47 -39.49
CA PRO A 149 -0.32 -35.69 -39.42
C PRO A 149 -1.11 -35.92 -38.10
N SER A 150 -0.96 -37.10 -37.49
CA SER A 150 -1.48 -37.40 -36.15
C SER A 150 -0.84 -36.58 -35.01
N LEU A 151 0.43 -36.17 -35.14
CA LEU A 151 1.10 -35.29 -34.18
C LEU A 151 0.63 -33.83 -34.34
N VAL A 152 0.26 -33.41 -35.54
CA VAL A 152 -0.31 -32.07 -35.78
C VAL A 152 -1.71 -31.96 -35.18
N GLU A 153 -2.59 -32.94 -35.45
CA GLU A 153 -3.92 -33.01 -34.82
C GLU A 153 -3.81 -33.14 -33.30
N GLY A 154 -2.88 -33.98 -32.81
CA GLY A 154 -2.58 -34.10 -31.39
C GLY A 154 -2.09 -32.78 -30.79
N GLY A 155 -1.18 -32.07 -31.46
CA GLY A 155 -0.65 -30.78 -31.01
C GLY A 155 -1.70 -29.67 -30.94
N ILE A 156 -2.63 -29.62 -31.91
CA ILE A 156 -3.77 -28.70 -31.87
C ILE A 156 -4.70 -29.05 -30.70
N PHE A 157 -4.98 -30.34 -30.48
CA PHE A 157 -5.80 -30.77 -29.36
C PHE A 157 -5.13 -30.49 -28.01
N PHE A 158 -3.85 -30.79 -27.85
CA PHE A 158 -3.08 -30.51 -26.64
C PHE A 158 -2.88 -29.01 -26.40
N SER A 159 -2.79 -28.18 -27.43
CA SER A 159 -2.72 -26.72 -27.26
C SER A 159 -4.06 -26.12 -26.86
N LEU A 160 -5.18 -26.63 -27.39
CA LEU A 160 -6.53 -26.21 -26.97
C LEU A 160 -6.84 -26.70 -25.55
N VAL A 161 -6.70 -28.00 -25.28
CA VAL A 161 -6.98 -28.58 -23.95
C VAL A 161 -5.96 -28.11 -22.92
N GLY A 162 -4.68 -28.12 -23.27
CA GLY A 162 -3.60 -27.61 -22.43
C GLY A 162 -3.76 -26.12 -22.17
N GLY A 163 -4.13 -25.31 -23.17
CA GLY A 163 -4.44 -23.89 -22.96
C GLY A 163 -5.60 -23.68 -22.00
N VAL A 164 -6.71 -24.40 -22.19
CA VAL A 164 -7.90 -24.31 -21.33
C VAL A 164 -7.62 -24.73 -19.89
N LEU A 165 -6.71 -25.69 -19.65
CA LEU A 165 -6.34 -26.15 -18.30
C LEU A 165 -5.19 -25.32 -17.69
N LEU A 166 -4.24 -24.86 -18.50
CA LEU A 166 -3.07 -24.11 -18.04
C LEU A 166 -3.44 -22.69 -17.65
N VAL A 167 -4.43 -22.06 -18.31
CA VAL A 167 -4.90 -20.72 -17.95
C VAL A 167 -5.44 -20.64 -16.52
N PRO A 168 -6.40 -21.47 -16.07
CA PRO A 168 -6.83 -21.49 -14.68
C PRO A 168 -5.69 -21.93 -13.77
N LEU A 169 -4.86 -22.90 -14.15
CA LEU A 169 -3.71 -23.30 -13.34
C LEU A 169 -2.74 -22.13 -13.09
N LEU A 170 -2.38 -21.37 -14.12
CA LEU A 170 -1.54 -20.18 -13.98
C LEU A 170 -2.26 -19.07 -13.21
N TYR A 171 -3.57 -18.92 -13.37
CA TYR A 171 -4.37 -17.98 -12.59
C TYR A 171 -4.34 -18.30 -11.09
N TYR A 172 -4.37 -19.59 -10.73
CA TYR A 172 -4.34 -20.06 -9.34
C TYR A 172 -2.93 -20.19 -8.76
N VAL A 173 -1.91 -20.57 -9.55
CA VAL A 173 -0.56 -20.92 -9.08
C VAL A 173 0.47 -19.81 -9.33
N ALA A 174 0.32 -19.03 -10.40
CA ALA A 174 1.25 -17.94 -10.70
C ALA A 174 1.06 -16.61 -9.93
N PRO A 175 0.03 -16.37 -9.09
CA PRO A 175 -0.10 -15.05 -8.48
C PRO A 175 1.02 -14.77 -7.47
N ARG A 176 1.65 -15.78 -6.85
CA ARG A 176 2.71 -15.56 -5.83
C ARG A 176 4.05 -15.00 -6.35
N PRO A 177 4.69 -15.55 -7.40
CA PRO A 177 5.92 -14.93 -7.91
C PRO A 177 5.65 -13.59 -8.61
N LEU A 178 4.49 -13.46 -9.27
CA LEU A 178 4.07 -12.20 -9.89
C LEU A 178 3.65 -11.16 -8.86
N SER A 179 3.12 -11.57 -7.71
CA SER A 179 2.74 -10.66 -6.61
C SER A 179 3.97 -9.97 -6.03
N VAL A 180 5.07 -10.68 -5.80
CA VAL A 180 6.33 -10.11 -5.30
C VAL A 180 6.90 -9.08 -6.27
N LEU A 181 6.97 -9.42 -7.57
CA LEU A 181 7.39 -8.47 -8.61
C LEU A 181 6.44 -7.26 -8.70
N TRP A 182 5.16 -7.46 -8.41
CA TRP A 182 4.17 -6.40 -8.42
C TRP A 182 4.22 -5.50 -7.18
N LEU A 183 4.44 -6.07 -6.00
CA LEU A 183 4.72 -5.36 -4.75
C LEU A 183 5.92 -4.42 -4.92
N LYS A 184 7.00 -4.90 -5.55
CA LYS A 184 8.16 -4.07 -5.90
C LYS A 184 7.82 -2.91 -6.86
N ARG A 185 6.68 -2.96 -7.56
CA ARG A 185 6.20 -1.94 -8.50
C ARG A 185 5.00 -1.15 -7.99
N GLN A 186 4.44 -1.46 -6.82
CA GLN A 186 3.35 -0.68 -6.26
C GLN A 186 3.87 0.69 -5.82
N THR A 187 3.32 1.74 -6.43
CA THR A 187 3.58 3.13 -6.06
C THR A 187 2.35 3.81 -5.45
N ARG A 188 1.33 3.01 -5.10
CA ARG A 188 0.10 3.54 -4.52
C ARG A 188 0.28 3.69 -3.02
N LEU A 189 -0.20 4.82 -2.49
CA LEU A 189 -0.39 4.98 -1.06
C LEU A 189 -1.29 3.86 -0.51
N PRO A 190 -1.03 3.43 0.73
CA PRO A 190 -1.89 2.45 1.38
C PRO A 190 -3.30 2.99 1.59
N HIS A 191 -4.24 2.07 1.79
CA HIS A 191 -5.66 2.37 2.07
C HIS A 191 -5.89 3.17 3.34
N ARG A 192 -4.89 3.28 4.22
CA ARG A 192 -4.94 4.09 5.43
C ARG A 192 -3.57 4.70 5.57
N TRP A 193 -3.48 6.01 5.70
CA TRP A 193 -2.19 6.64 5.85
C TRP A 193 -2.23 7.89 6.73
N HIS A 194 -1.16 8.07 7.49
CA HIS A 194 -0.91 9.26 8.29
C HIS A 194 0.58 9.56 8.21
N VAL A 195 0.95 10.62 7.50
CA VAL A 195 2.33 11.07 7.40
C VAL A 195 2.38 12.60 7.54
N PRO A 196 3.50 13.15 7.99
CA PRO A 196 3.79 14.59 7.97
C PRO A 196 3.43 15.25 6.64
N LEU A 197 2.81 16.42 6.69
CA LEU A 197 2.41 17.21 5.51
C LEU A 197 3.02 18.62 5.61
N PRO A 198 3.47 19.23 4.49
CA PRO A 198 3.42 18.72 3.11
C PRO A 198 4.44 17.59 2.85
N LEU A 199 4.31 16.85 1.74
CA LEU A 199 5.35 15.90 1.32
C LEU A 199 6.08 16.40 0.08
N PRO A 200 7.37 16.08 -0.07
CA PRO A 200 8.09 16.42 -1.29
C PRO A 200 7.48 15.72 -2.49
N ALA A 201 7.50 16.39 -3.65
CA ALA A 201 7.03 15.77 -4.88
C ALA A 201 7.89 14.52 -5.19
N PRO A 202 7.32 13.45 -5.78
CA PRO A 202 8.02 12.17 -5.94
C PRO A 202 9.33 12.20 -6.73
N HIS A 203 9.49 13.23 -7.57
CA HIS A 203 10.64 13.46 -8.42
C HIS A 203 11.33 14.79 -8.11
N ALA A 204 10.96 15.46 -7.02
CA ALA A 204 11.70 16.62 -6.55
C ALA A 204 13.11 16.18 -6.15
N ALA A 205 14.11 16.92 -6.63
CA ALA A 205 15.45 16.83 -6.07
C ALA A 205 15.47 17.61 -4.75
N PRO A 206 16.25 17.17 -3.74
CA PRO A 206 16.46 17.97 -2.55
C PRO A 206 17.14 19.29 -2.95
N GLU A 207 16.75 20.39 -2.30
CA GLU A 207 17.41 21.69 -2.47
C GLU A 207 18.81 21.65 -1.88
N LYS A 208 18.95 20.96 -0.73
CA LYS A 208 20.22 20.82 -0.02
C LYS A 208 20.30 19.48 0.70
N THR A 209 21.42 18.78 0.53
CA THR A 209 21.78 17.65 1.37
C THR A 209 22.63 18.17 2.53
N LEU A 210 22.15 18.01 3.75
CA LEU A 210 22.86 18.46 4.96
C LEU A 210 23.83 17.40 5.49
N GLY A 211 23.71 16.16 5.00
CA GLY A 211 24.55 15.03 5.40
C GLY A 211 24.08 14.39 6.69
N GLU A 212 24.99 13.66 7.32
CA GLU A 212 24.74 12.90 8.53
C GLU A 212 24.73 13.81 9.78
N MET A 213 23.66 13.72 10.58
CA MET A 213 23.43 14.51 11.79
C MET A 213 22.86 13.65 12.92
N SER A 214 23.26 13.92 14.17
CA SER A 214 22.71 13.25 15.34
C SER A 214 21.39 13.89 15.77
N ALA A 215 20.35 13.08 15.95
CA ALA A 215 19.02 13.53 16.35
C ALA A 215 18.84 13.50 17.87
N GLN A 216 18.36 14.60 18.45
CA GLN A 216 18.04 14.72 19.88
C GLN A 216 16.62 15.27 20.04
N PRO A 217 15.82 14.77 21.01
CA PRO A 217 14.50 15.32 21.25
C PRO A 217 14.60 16.70 21.93
N LEU A 218 13.71 17.62 21.58
CA LEU A 218 13.56 18.91 22.29
C LEU A 218 12.61 18.82 23.49
N GLY A 219 11.84 17.74 23.59
CA GLY A 219 10.85 17.52 24.65
C GLY A 219 10.75 16.04 25.02
N GLU A 220 9.55 15.61 25.44
CA GLU A 220 9.28 14.20 25.73
C GLU A 220 9.41 13.35 24.46
N THR A 221 9.91 12.12 24.62
CA THR A 221 9.92 11.10 23.56
C THR A 221 8.51 10.57 23.34
N ILE A 222 8.29 9.92 22.20
CA ILE A 222 7.05 9.18 21.91
C ILE A 222 7.30 7.69 21.96
N THR A 223 6.25 6.95 22.24
CA THR A 223 6.28 5.48 22.22
C THR A 223 5.85 4.96 20.86
N ALA A 224 6.72 4.18 20.21
CA ALA A 224 6.40 3.49 18.97
C ALA A 224 5.24 2.50 19.20
N PRO A 225 4.18 2.50 18.36
CA PRO A 225 2.91 1.90 18.74
C PRO A 225 2.91 0.37 18.68
N VAL A 226 3.88 -0.27 18.00
CA VAL A 226 3.95 -1.73 17.88
C VAL A 226 5.03 -2.32 18.77
N SER A 227 6.25 -1.77 18.77
CA SER A 227 7.31 -2.27 19.66
C SER A 227 7.19 -1.76 21.09
N GLY A 228 6.54 -0.62 21.33
CA GLY A 228 6.52 0.06 22.63
C GLY A 228 7.83 0.76 22.98
N ARG A 229 8.76 0.92 22.02
CA ARG A 229 10.05 1.58 22.26
C ARG A 229 9.88 3.09 22.34
N GLU A 230 10.59 3.72 23.28
CA GLU A 230 10.71 5.18 23.29
C GLU A 230 11.61 5.65 22.15
N CYS A 231 11.13 6.63 21.39
CA CYS A 231 11.78 7.14 20.19
C CYS A 231 11.44 8.61 19.97
N ILE A 232 12.20 9.28 19.10
CA ILE A 232 11.92 10.64 18.66
C ILE A 232 10.88 10.62 17.53
N ALA A 233 11.02 9.65 16.63
CA ALA A 233 10.13 9.46 15.50
C ALA A 233 9.98 7.97 15.19
N TYR A 234 8.84 7.58 14.65
CA TYR A 234 8.59 6.24 14.15
C TYR A 234 7.90 6.26 12.79
N GLU A 235 8.10 5.17 12.05
CA GLU A 235 7.31 4.81 10.88
C GLU A 235 6.83 3.38 11.05
N VAL A 236 5.51 3.16 10.94
CA VAL A 236 4.89 1.84 10.95
C VAL A 236 4.20 1.61 9.61
N CYS A 237 4.52 0.47 9.00
CA CYS A 237 3.90 0.01 7.77
C CYS A 237 3.30 -1.37 7.98
N VAL A 238 2.09 -1.58 7.47
CA VAL A 238 1.42 -2.88 7.53
C VAL A 238 1.16 -3.38 6.13
N LEU A 239 1.73 -4.54 5.84
CA LEU A 239 1.49 -5.32 4.64
C LEU A 239 0.43 -6.38 4.97
N PHE A 240 -0.62 -6.44 4.19
CA PHE A 240 -1.66 -7.46 4.30
C PHE A 240 -1.47 -8.50 3.19
N ASP A 241 -1.50 -9.77 3.57
CA ASP A 241 -1.54 -10.90 2.64
C ASP A 241 -2.65 -11.86 3.08
N THR A 242 -3.31 -12.55 2.16
CA THR A 242 -4.32 -13.56 2.50
C THR A 242 -4.22 -14.73 1.52
N PRO A 243 -3.92 -15.95 2.01
CA PRO A 243 -3.89 -17.12 1.16
C PRO A 243 -5.23 -17.34 0.44
N GLY A 244 -5.20 -17.35 -0.89
CA GLY A 244 -6.38 -17.57 -1.72
C GLY A 244 -7.06 -16.31 -2.24
N ASP A 245 -6.64 -15.12 -1.79
CA ASP A 245 -7.12 -13.87 -2.38
C ASP A 245 -6.66 -13.74 -3.84
N ALA A 246 -7.53 -13.16 -4.67
CA ALA A 246 -7.22 -12.86 -6.07
C ALA A 246 -6.25 -11.68 -6.21
N ARG A 247 -6.01 -10.96 -5.12
CA ARG A 247 -5.06 -9.85 -5.04
C ARG A 247 -3.72 -10.32 -4.47
N PRO A 248 -2.61 -9.81 -5.00
CA PRO A 248 -1.31 -9.91 -4.35
C PRO A 248 -1.32 -9.17 -3.00
N ALA A 249 -0.37 -9.48 -2.11
CA ALA A 249 -0.20 -8.73 -0.87
C ALA A 249 -0.07 -7.22 -1.17
N GLU A 250 -0.60 -6.40 -0.27
CA GLU A 250 -0.69 -4.95 -0.45
C GLU A 250 -0.42 -4.19 0.85
N TRP A 251 0.21 -3.02 0.72
CA TRP A 251 0.36 -2.11 1.85
C TRP A 251 -1.00 -1.53 2.21
N VAL A 252 -1.48 -1.80 3.41
CA VAL A 252 -2.80 -1.35 3.89
C VAL A 252 -2.71 -0.21 4.90
N LEU A 253 -1.55 -0.01 5.52
CA LEU A 253 -1.28 1.07 6.46
C LEU A 253 0.13 1.63 6.27
N GLN A 254 0.26 2.95 6.32
CA GLN A 254 1.51 3.67 6.57
C GLN A 254 1.25 4.79 7.56
N GLU A 255 1.90 4.76 8.71
CA GLU A 255 1.75 5.72 9.79
C GLU A 255 3.11 6.23 10.21
N GLN A 256 3.27 7.54 10.32
CA GLN A 256 4.43 8.19 10.90
C GLN A 256 3.99 9.09 12.05
N GLY A 257 4.82 9.09 13.09
CA GLY A 257 4.68 9.97 14.25
C GLY A 257 6.05 10.50 14.64
N GLY A 258 6.07 11.69 15.23
CA GLY A 258 7.32 12.34 15.60
C GLY A 258 7.13 13.49 16.57
N VAL A 259 8.16 13.78 17.36
CA VAL A 259 8.21 14.93 18.27
C VAL A 259 9.06 16.07 17.71
N ALA A 260 9.07 17.20 18.40
CA ALA A 260 10.03 18.26 18.14
C ALA A 260 11.45 17.76 18.44
N LEU A 261 12.39 18.00 17.53
CA LEU A 261 13.76 17.50 17.63
C LEU A 261 14.77 18.54 17.18
N THR A 262 16.02 18.37 17.59
CA THR A 262 17.16 19.12 17.09
C THR A 262 18.18 18.19 16.45
N LEU A 263 18.75 18.62 15.32
CA LEU A 263 19.81 17.91 14.61
C LEU A 263 21.13 18.62 14.86
N ASN A 264 22.09 17.90 15.47
CA ASN A 264 23.38 18.43 15.95
C ASN A 264 23.28 19.67 16.87
N GLY A 265 22.11 19.97 17.45
CA GLY A 265 21.89 21.18 18.24
C GLY A 265 21.74 22.47 17.42
N GLU A 266 21.73 22.38 16.09
CA GLU A 266 21.72 23.54 15.19
C GLU A 266 20.38 23.72 14.47
N LEU A 267 19.77 22.62 14.04
CA LEU A 267 18.54 22.63 13.25
C LEU A 267 17.39 22.06 14.06
N GLU A 268 16.47 22.94 14.49
CA GLU A 268 15.25 22.57 15.18
C GLU A 268 14.12 22.25 14.20
N LEU A 269 13.54 21.06 14.33
CA LEU A 269 12.43 20.57 13.51
C LEU A 269 11.20 20.35 14.40
N GLN A 270 10.04 20.77 13.91
CA GLN A 270 8.76 20.63 14.61
C GLN A 270 8.07 19.33 14.18
N PRO A 271 7.16 18.77 15.01
CA PRO A 271 6.31 17.66 14.58
C PRO A 271 5.59 18.00 13.28
N GLY A 272 5.70 17.13 12.28
CA GLY A 272 5.09 17.35 10.97
C GLY A 272 5.95 18.13 9.97
N SER A 273 7.10 18.70 10.36
CA SER A 273 8.02 19.39 9.45
C SER A 273 9.09 18.46 8.84
N TYR A 274 9.05 17.17 9.16
CA TYR A 274 9.99 16.18 8.65
C TYR A 274 9.29 14.87 8.34
N TYR A 275 9.79 14.14 7.35
CA TYR A 275 9.30 12.83 6.91
C TYR A 275 10.38 11.79 7.15
N LEU A 276 10.01 10.65 7.70
CA LEU A 276 10.95 9.55 7.92
C LEU A 276 11.02 8.67 6.66
N GLU A 277 12.23 8.47 6.13
CA GLU A 277 12.48 7.48 5.08
C GLU A 277 13.51 6.47 5.62
N SER A 278 13.09 5.63 6.56
CA SER A 278 13.96 4.62 7.17
C SER A 278 13.70 3.24 6.58
N PRO A 279 14.71 2.36 6.50
CA PRO A 279 14.47 0.92 6.36
C PRO A 279 13.61 0.48 7.53
N VAL A 280 12.47 -0.13 7.21
CA VAL A 280 11.56 -0.68 8.21
C VAL A 280 11.98 -2.11 8.52
N GLU A 281 12.07 -2.44 9.80
CA GLU A 281 12.44 -3.77 10.27
C GLU A 281 11.17 -4.60 10.44
N PRO A 282 11.15 -5.87 9.98
CA PRO A 282 10.03 -6.74 10.26
C PRO A 282 9.95 -6.93 11.78
N ILE A 283 8.80 -6.60 12.35
CA ILE A 283 8.52 -6.96 13.73
C ILE A 283 8.03 -8.39 13.74
N ASP A 284 8.87 -9.29 14.25
CA ASP A 284 8.40 -10.59 14.70
C ASP A 284 7.34 -10.34 15.77
N THR A 285 6.07 -10.54 15.42
CA THR A 285 4.96 -10.53 16.37
C THR A 285 4.87 -11.93 16.99
N PRO A 286 5.44 -12.17 18.20
CA PRO A 286 5.41 -13.49 18.83
C PRO A 286 3.96 -13.91 19.07
N GLY A 287 3.59 -15.06 18.51
CA GLY A 287 2.23 -15.61 18.57
C GLY A 287 1.40 -15.46 17.27
N LEU A 288 1.97 -14.86 16.22
CA LEU A 288 1.33 -14.68 14.91
C LEU A 288 1.91 -15.59 13.82
N SER A 289 2.55 -16.71 14.20
CA SER A 289 2.75 -17.80 13.24
C SER A 289 1.40 -18.50 13.05
N LEU A 290 0.71 -18.17 11.96
CA LEU A 290 -0.61 -18.68 11.59
C LEU A 290 -0.65 -20.21 11.35
N ASN A 291 0.49 -20.91 11.48
CA ASN A 291 0.59 -22.36 11.30
C ASN A 291 0.28 -23.16 12.58
N GLY A 292 -0.65 -22.65 13.41
CA GLY A 292 -1.44 -23.51 14.30
C GLY A 292 -0.72 -24.05 15.54
N SER A 293 -0.50 -23.19 16.53
CA SER A 293 -0.58 -23.58 17.95
C SER A 293 -0.65 -22.32 18.81
N ILE A 294 -1.86 -21.82 19.04
CA ILE A 294 -2.11 -20.80 20.07
C ILE A 294 -2.05 -21.55 21.42
N SER A 295 -0.83 -21.81 21.89
CA SER A 295 -0.60 -22.42 23.20
C SER A 295 0.10 -21.40 24.09
N ALA A 296 -0.73 -20.60 24.78
CA ALA A 296 -0.48 -19.74 25.95
C ALA A 296 -1.32 -18.47 25.83
N ALA A 297 -1.75 -17.93 26.98
CA ALA A 297 -2.54 -16.70 27.05
C ALA A 297 -1.93 -15.57 26.18
N PRO A 298 -2.77 -14.76 25.49
CA PRO A 298 -2.26 -13.71 24.61
C PRO A 298 -1.37 -12.74 25.40
N SER A 299 -0.12 -12.61 24.97
CA SER A 299 0.86 -11.72 25.57
C SER A 299 0.35 -10.27 25.57
N ALA A 300 0.83 -9.44 26.49
CA ALA A 300 0.49 -8.01 26.51
C ALA A 300 0.79 -7.33 25.15
N ARG A 301 1.87 -7.77 24.49
CA ARG A 301 2.26 -7.33 23.14
C ARG A 301 1.22 -7.70 22.07
N TYR A 302 0.67 -8.91 22.11
CA TYR A 302 -0.41 -9.31 21.18
C TYR A 302 -1.66 -8.46 21.38
N LYS A 303 -2.05 -8.16 22.63
CA LYS A 303 -3.18 -7.29 22.92
C LYS A 303 -2.96 -5.86 22.41
N ALA A 304 -1.76 -5.31 22.61
CA ALA A 304 -1.37 -4.00 22.10
C ALA A 304 -1.41 -3.98 20.56
N PHE A 305 -0.89 -5.02 19.90
CA PHE A 305 -0.92 -5.13 18.45
C PHE A 305 -2.34 -5.25 17.88
N LYS A 306 -3.18 -6.11 18.48
CA LYS A 306 -4.60 -6.23 18.10
C LYS A 306 -5.33 -4.91 18.25
N ARG A 307 -5.07 -4.17 19.35
CA ARG A 307 -5.62 -2.82 19.56
C ARG A 307 -5.11 -1.85 18.49
N PHE A 308 -3.80 -1.85 18.21
CA PHE A 308 -3.21 -1.00 17.17
C PHE A 308 -3.90 -1.20 15.82
N LEU A 309 -4.03 -2.45 15.35
CA LEU A 309 -4.75 -2.75 14.10
C LEU A 309 -6.21 -2.29 14.14
N ARG A 310 -6.93 -2.62 15.22
CA ARG A 310 -8.36 -2.31 15.32
C ARG A 310 -8.62 -0.80 15.35
N GLN A 311 -7.73 -0.01 15.96
CA GLN A 311 -7.81 1.46 15.96
C GLN A 311 -7.75 2.06 14.54
N ARG A 312 -7.13 1.35 13.59
CA ARG A 312 -7.10 1.72 12.15
C ARG A 312 -8.16 0.96 11.34
N ALA A 313 -9.14 0.30 11.98
CA ALA A 313 -10.11 -0.58 11.30
C ALA A 313 -9.47 -1.68 10.44
N LEU A 314 -8.38 -2.26 10.94
CA LEU A 314 -7.80 -3.51 10.43
C LEU A 314 -8.15 -4.64 11.41
N PHE A 315 -8.77 -5.70 10.92
CA PHE A 315 -9.23 -6.79 11.77
C PHE A 315 -8.30 -7.99 11.61
N ILE A 316 -7.70 -8.43 12.72
CA ILE A 316 -6.74 -9.54 12.75
C ILE A 316 -7.30 -10.87 12.21
N THR A 317 -8.62 -10.98 12.08
CA THR A 317 -9.31 -12.16 11.55
C THR A 317 -9.35 -12.21 10.03
N ASP A 318 -9.00 -11.12 9.35
CA ASP A 318 -9.23 -10.99 7.90
C ASP A 318 -8.14 -11.66 7.06
N GLY A 319 -6.96 -11.90 7.65
CA GLY A 319 -5.81 -12.45 6.95
C GLY A 319 -4.51 -12.25 7.71
N ASP A 320 -3.41 -12.34 6.98
CA ASP A 320 -2.05 -12.29 7.50
C ASP A 320 -1.55 -10.84 7.45
N PHE A 321 -1.19 -10.28 8.61
CA PHE A 321 -0.65 -8.94 8.72
C PHE A 321 0.84 -9.02 9.05
N HIS A 322 1.67 -8.53 8.12
CA HIS A 322 3.10 -8.33 8.33
C HIS A 322 3.36 -6.88 8.69
N VAL A 323 3.97 -6.67 9.84
CA VAL A 323 4.19 -5.33 10.40
C VAL A 323 5.65 -5.01 10.33
N TYR A 324 5.93 -3.80 9.88
CA TYR A 324 7.27 -3.26 9.81
C TYR A 324 7.29 -1.95 10.57
N GLU A 325 8.32 -1.75 11.39
CA GLU A 325 8.50 -0.53 12.15
C GLU A 325 9.94 -0.06 12.01
N ALA A 326 10.09 1.26 11.89
CA ALA A 326 11.37 1.94 12.04
C ALA A 326 11.22 2.98 13.15
N CYS A 327 12.28 3.18 13.93
CA CYS A 327 12.34 4.17 15.00
C CYS A 327 13.65 4.94 14.87
N ILE A 328 13.61 6.25 15.08
CA ILE A 328 14.80 7.06 15.38
C ILE A 328 14.86 7.23 16.89
N LEU A 329 15.89 6.69 17.52
CA LEU A 329 16.15 6.86 18.95
C LEU A 329 16.91 8.16 19.25
N PRO A 330 16.87 8.64 20.51
CA PRO A 330 17.75 9.71 20.95
C PRO A 330 19.23 9.38 20.73
N GLY A 331 19.93 10.26 20.02
CA GLY A 331 21.34 10.12 19.65
C GLY A 331 21.61 9.40 18.34
N ASP A 332 20.60 8.81 17.70
CA ASP A 332 20.78 8.14 16.41
C ASP A 332 21.24 9.12 15.34
N SER A 333 22.00 8.58 14.40
CA SER A 333 22.56 9.33 13.28
C SER A 333 21.65 9.20 12.05
N VAL A 334 21.32 10.35 11.45
CA VAL A 334 20.39 10.44 10.33
C VAL A 334 20.98 11.29 9.20
N ASP A 335 20.84 10.81 7.97
CA ASP A 335 21.07 11.60 6.77
C ASP A 335 19.88 12.53 6.54
N VAL A 336 20.18 13.80 6.29
CA VAL A 336 19.17 14.85 6.22
C VAL A 336 19.17 15.49 4.84
N GLU A 337 18.00 15.48 4.19
CA GLU A 337 17.73 16.16 2.93
C GLU A 337 16.67 17.25 3.16
N ALA A 338 16.97 18.48 2.74
CA ALA A 338 16.03 19.60 2.77
C ALA A 338 15.34 19.76 1.40
N PHE A 339 14.02 19.94 1.41
CA PHE A 339 13.19 20.18 0.23
C PHE A 339 12.56 21.58 0.29
N GLU A 340 11.94 22.00 -0.81
CA GLU A 340 11.27 23.30 -0.89
C GLU A 340 10.21 23.47 0.22
N GLY A 341 10.34 24.53 1.02
CA GLY A 341 9.51 24.79 2.19
C GLY A 341 10.14 24.27 3.51
N PRO A 342 9.39 24.25 4.62
CA PRO A 342 9.90 23.75 5.91
C PRO A 342 9.84 22.22 5.99
N MET A 343 10.27 21.53 4.93
CA MET A 343 10.15 20.07 4.82
C MET A 343 11.50 19.38 4.72
N TYR A 344 11.74 18.45 5.65
CA TYR A 344 12.97 17.67 5.73
C TYR A 344 12.68 16.19 5.55
N VAL A 345 13.59 15.45 4.93
CA VAL A 345 13.56 13.98 4.90
C VAL A 345 14.72 13.47 5.74
N LEU A 346 14.39 12.63 6.72
CA LEU A 346 15.36 11.99 7.61
C LEU A 346 15.52 10.53 7.20
N ARG A 347 16.75 10.08 6.95
CA ARG A 347 17.07 8.68 6.63
C ARG A 347 18.02 8.13 7.69
N HIS A 348 17.67 7.02 8.31
CA HIS A 348 18.53 6.42 9.34
C HIS A 348 19.80 5.83 8.70
N THR A 349 21.00 6.29 9.09
CA THR A 349 22.26 5.89 8.43
C THR A 349 22.69 4.47 8.79
N ASN A 350 22.44 4.03 10.01
CA ASN A 350 22.83 2.72 10.52
C ASN A 350 21.77 1.62 10.31
N ALA A 351 20.74 1.90 9.53
CA ALA A 351 19.70 0.90 9.34
C ALA A 351 20.24 -0.21 8.43
N PRO A 352 19.97 -1.49 8.75
CA PRO A 352 20.45 -2.61 7.95
C PRO A 352 20.06 -2.38 6.49
N GLU A 353 21.00 -2.63 5.56
CA GLU A 353 20.73 -2.52 4.13
C GLU A 353 19.40 -3.20 3.85
N ARG A 354 18.47 -2.42 3.28
CA ARG A 354 17.10 -2.86 2.99
C ARG A 354 17.23 -4.14 2.17
N GLY A 355 17.01 -5.29 2.82
CA GLY A 355 17.09 -6.60 2.16
C GLY A 355 16.04 -6.70 1.05
N ASP A 356 15.70 -7.91 0.62
CA ASP A 356 14.69 -8.13 -0.43
C ASP A 356 13.25 -7.66 -0.09
N LEU A 357 13.08 -6.92 1.00
CA LEU A 357 11.82 -6.32 1.41
C LEU A 357 11.26 -5.41 0.30
N PRO A 358 9.94 -5.48 0.05
CA PRO A 358 9.29 -4.62 -0.91
C PRO A 358 9.52 -3.15 -0.53
N ARG A 359 9.94 -2.33 -1.50
CA ARG A 359 10.09 -0.89 -1.29
C ARG A 359 8.74 -0.33 -0.87
N LEU A 360 8.72 0.41 0.24
CA LEU A 360 7.54 1.17 0.62
C LEU A 360 7.16 2.10 -0.54
N PRO A 361 5.87 2.19 -0.90
CA PRO A 361 5.43 3.16 -1.88
C PRO A 361 5.79 4.54 -1.33
N ARG A 362 6.64 5.28 -2.06
CA ARG A 362 6.78 6.70 -1.77
C ARG A 362 5.41 7.35 -1.98
N PRO A 363 4.89 8.13 -1.03
CA PRO A 363 3.67 8.91 -1.22
C PRO A 363 3.73 9.64 -2.56
N LEU A 364 2.97 9.17 -3.56
CA LEU A 364 2.77 9.92 -4.79
C LEU A 364 1.54 10.78 -4.57
N PHE A 365 1.72 12.00 -4.04
CA PHE A 365 0.61 12.95 -4.13
C PHE A 365 0.39 13.32 -5.59
N PRO A 366 -0.87 13.30 -6.06
CA PRO A 366 -1.19 14.09 -7.24
C PRO A 366 -0.88 15.54 -6.88
N GLY A 367 0.09 16.14 -7.57
CA GLY A 367 0.34 17.58 -7.44
C GLY A 367 -0.99 18.32 -7.55
N HIS A 368 -1.30 19.13 -6.54
CA HIS A 368 -2.51 19.94 -6.53
C HIS A 368 -2.44 21.04 -7.59
#